data_AF-A0A441Z2N5-F1
#
_entry.id   AF-A0A441Z2N5-F1
#
_cell.length_a   1.000
_cell.length_b   1.000
_cell.length_c   1.000
_cell.angle_alpha   90.00
_cell.angle_beta   90.00
_cell.angle_gamma   90.00
#
_symmetry.space_group_name_H-M   'P 1'
#
loop_
_entity.id
_entity.type
_entity.pdbx_description
1 polymer ?
#
loop_
_entity_poly.entity_id
_entity_poly.type
_entity_poly.pdbx_seq_one_letter_code
_entity_poly.pdbx_strand_id
1 'polypeptide(L)' 'DYDFVLCEIGGTVGDIEAMPFLEAIRQLGNELPRNGSVNVHLTLMPFIPTAGELKTKPTQRSVKELQALGISPD' A
#
# COMPACT_ATOMS: atom_id res chain seq x y z
N ASP A 1 -21.78 3.59 17.53
CA ASP A 1 -20.35 3.96 17.44
C ASP A 1 -19.55 2.80 16.91
N TYR A 2 -18.52 3.09 16.11
CA TYR A 2 -17.59 2.11 15.58
C TYR A 2 -16.20 2.38 16.19
N ASP A 3 -15.49 1.32 16.56
CA ASP A 3 -14.15 1.45 17.16
C ASP A 3 -13.08 1.83 16.12
N PHE A 4 -13.25 1.36 14.87
CA PHE A 4 -12.35 1.65 13.75
C PHE A 4 -13.09 1.48 12.41
N VAL A 5 -12.46 1.99 11.34
CA VAL A 5 -12.94 1.86 9.96
C VAL A 5 -11.86 1.17 9.12
N LEU A 6 -12.23 0.09 8.43
CA LEU A 6 -11.41 -0.52 7.41
C LEU A 6 -11.80 0.07 6.05
N CYS A 7 -10.85 0.71 5.37
CA CYS A 7 -11.05 1.30 4.05
C CYS A 7 -10.19 0.57 3.02
N GLU A 8 -10.83 -0.05 2.02
CA GLU A 8 -10.12 -0.61 0.86
C GLU A 8 -9.93 0.49 -0.19
N ILE A 9 -8.70 0.67 -0.65
CA ILE A 9 -8.40 1.52 -1.81
C ILE A 9 -8.21 0.61 -3.02
N GLY A 10 -9.15 0.69 -3.96
CA GLY A 10 -9.08 -0.07 -5.21
C GLY A 10 -7.95 0.41 -6.13
N GLY A 11 -7.62 -0.43 -7.12
CA GLY A 11 -6.55 -0.17 -8.08
C GLY A 11 -5.20 -0.74 -7.64
N THR A 12 -4.14 -0.42 -8.39
CA THR A 12 -2.76 -0.84 -8.07
C THR A 12 -1.90 0.40 -7.82
N VAL A 13 -1.00 0.30 -6.85
CA VAL A 13 0.04 1.32 -6.66
C VAL A 13 0.87 1.44 -7.95
N GLY A 14 1.02 2.67 -8.45
CA GLY A 14 1.65 2.97 -9.73
C GLY A 14 0.65 3.34 -10.84
N ASP A 15 -0.63 3.00 -10.68
CA ASP A 15 -1.68 3.37 -11.64
C ASP A 15 -2.08 4.85 -11.47
N ILE A 16 -2.23 5.56 -12.59
CA ILE A 16 -2.60 6.99 -12.61
C ILE A 16 -3.95 7.23 -11.92
N GLU A 17 -4.89 6.29 -12.09
CA GLU A 17 -6.25 6.35 -11.55
C GLU A 17 -6.26 6.28 -10.01
N ALA A 18 -5.25 5.64 -9.41
CA ALA A 18 -5.15 5.49 -7.95
C ALA A 18 -4.54 6.72 -7.25
N MET A 19 -3.83 7.59 -7.98
CA MET A 19 -3.10 8.73 -7.39
C MET A 19 -3.96 9.64 -6.50
N PRO A 20 -5.19 10.05 -6.86
CA PRO A 20 -6.00 10.90 -6.00
C PRO A 20 -6.37 10.24 -4.68
N PHE A 21 -6.63 8.93 -4.68
CA PHE A 21 -6.96 8.17 -3.48
C PHE A 21 -5.73 7.97 -2.58
N LEU A 22 -4.58 7.68 -3.18
CA LEU A 22 -3.31 7.57 -2.46
C LEU A 22 -2.93 8.91 -1.79
N GLU A 23 -3.10 10.02 -2.49
CA GLU A 23 -2.88 11.35 -1.91
C GLU A 23 -3.87 11.64 -0.75
N ALA A 24 -5.13 11.25 -0.88
CA ALA A 24 -6.11 11.43 0.19
C ALA A 24 -5.75 10.65 1.47
N ILE A 25 -5.35 9.37 1.36
CA ILE A 25 -4.94 8.59 2.54
C ILE A 25 -3.62 9.10 3.13
N ARG A 26 -2.71 9.62 2.29
CA ARG A 26 -1.47 10.26 2.75
C ARG A 26 -1.77 11.50 3.58
N GLN A 27 -2.70 12.35 3.13
CA GLN A 27 -3.14 13.52 3.89
C GLN A 27 -3.83 13.11 5.20
N LEU A 28 -4.74 12.15 5.15
CA LEU A 28 -5.41 11.62 6.35
C LEU A 28 -4.42 11.12 7.40
N GLY A 29 -3.38 10.40 6.98
CA GLY A 29 -2.31 9.94 7.88
C GLY A 29 -1.51 11.08 8.53
N ASN A 30 -1.41 12.25 7.89
CA ASN A 30 -0.77 13.43 8.47
C ASN A 30 -1.69 14.22 9.41
N GLU A 31 -3.01 14.18 9.18
CA GLU A 31 -4.00 14.89 10.01
C GLU A 31 -4.31 14.16 11.30
N LEU A 32 -4.31 12.82 11.27
CA LEU A 32 -4.59 12.00 12.43
C LEU A 32 -3.40 11.99 13.42
N PRO A 33 -3.66 11.83 14.73
CA PRO A 33 -2.60 11.62 15.70
C PRO A 33 -1.72 10.43 15.32
N ARG A 34 -0.47 10.41 15.81
CA ARG A 34 0.42 9.28 15.63
C ARG A 34 -0.26 7.98 16.09
N ASN A 35 -0.16 6.93 15.28
CA ASN A 35 -0.86 5.63 15.46
C ASN A 35 -2.39 5.70 15.34
N GLY A 36 -2.95 6.79 14.83
CA GLY A 36 -4.38 6.95 14.53
C GLY A 36 -4.80 6.40 13.17
N SER A 37 -3.84 5.98 12.33
CA SER A 37 -4.07 5.27 11.07
C SER A 37 -3.00 4.19 10.88
N VAL A 38 -3.34 3.17 10.08
CA VAL A 38 -2.46 2.06 9.70
C VAL A 38 -2.65 1.81 8.21
N ASN A 39 -1.55 1.75 7.46
CA ASN A 39 -1.55 1.47 6.02
C ASN A 39 -1.10 0.03 5.77
N VAL A 40 -2.01 -0.80 5.27
CA VAL A 40 -1.69 -2.20 4.88
C VAL A 40 -1.54 -2.28 3.38
N HIS A 41 -0.34 -2.61 2.89
CA HIS A 41 -0.06 -2.76 1.46
C HIS A 41 -0.08 -4.23 1.02
N LEU A 42 -1.13 -4.62 0.30
CA LEU A 42 -1.29 -5.98 -0.19
C LEU A 42 -0.50 -6.19 -1.48
N THR A 43 0.39 -7.19 -1.52
CA THR A 43 1.20 -7.48 -2.71
C THR A 43 1.15 -8.95 -3.10
N LEU A 44 1.34 -9.22 -4.39
CA LEU A 44 1.50 -10.57 -4.92
C LEU A 44 2.98 -10.96 -4.94
N MET A 45 3.30 -12.10 -4.31
CA MET A 45 4.60 -12.74 -4.40
C MET A 45 4.52 -13.96 -5.33
N PRO A 46 4.86 -13.83 -6.63
CA PRO A 46 4.66 -14.91 -7.59
C PRO A 46 5.64 -16.06 -7.36
N PHE A 47 5.14 -17.29 -7.52
CA PHE A 47 5.95 -18.50 -7.57
C PHE A 47 6.36 -18.78 -9.03
N ILE A 48 7.64 -19.05 -9.26
CA ILE A 48 8.17 -19.38 -10.60
C ILE A 48 8.50 -20.87 -10.65
N PRO A 49 7.69 -21.72 -11.31
CA PRO A 49 7.86 -23.19 -11.27
C PRO A 49 9.20 -23.66 -11.81
N THR A 50 9.72 -23.02 -12.86
CA THR A 50 11.00 -23.38 -13.48
C THR A 50 12.20 -23.11 -12.57
N ALA A 51 12.07 -22.19 -11.61
CA ALA A 51 13.10 -21.88 -10.62
C ALA A 51 12.81 -22.51 -9.24
N GLY A 52 11.58 -22.98 -9.01
CA GLY A 52 11.17 -23.59 -7.74
C GLY A 52 11.08 -22.62 -6.56
N GLU A 53 10.95 -21.30 -6.80
CA GLU A 53 11.00 -20.29 -5.74
C GLU A 53 9.97 -19.16 -5.89
N LEU A 54 9.66 -18.54 -4.75
CA LEU A 54 8.89 -17.31 -4.66
C LEU A 54 9.78 -16.10 -4.95
N LYS A 55 9.30 -15.16 -5.76
CA LYS A 55 10.05 -13.95 -6.12
C LYS A 55 9.55 -12.75 -5.33
N THR A 56 10.40 -12.21 -4.47
CA THR A 56 10.12 -11.03 -3.63
C THR A 56 10.28 -9.70 -4.37
N LYS A 57 10.97 -9.68 -5.51
CA LYS A 57 11.30 -8.45 -6.25
C LYS A 57 10.08 -7.61 -6.68
N PRO A 58 8.95 -8.19 -7.12
CA PRO A 58 7.73 -7.43 -7.38
C PRO A 58 7.21 -6.68 -6.15
N THR A 59 7.12 -7.35 -4.99
CA THR A 59 6.74 -6.73 -3.71
C THR A 59 7.66 -5.56 -3.36
N GLN A 60 8.98 -5.75 -3.46
CA GLN A 60 9.96 -4.70 -3.15
C GLN A 60 9.78 -3.44 -4.02
N ARG A 61 9.47 -3.62 -5.32
CA ARG A 61 9.22 -2.50 -6.23
C ARG A 61 7.93 -1.77 -5.87
N SER A 62 6.86 -2.52 -5.61
CA SER A 62 5.57 -1.95 -5.26
C SER A 62 5.63 -1.16 -3.93
N VAL A 63 6.34 -1.68 -2.92
CA VAL A 63 6.60 -0.94 -1.66
C VAL A 63 7.37 0.34 -1.91
N LYS A 64 8.40 0.30 -2.76
CA LYS A 64 9.19 1.49 -3.11
C LYS A 64 8.35 2.55 -3.81
N GLU A 65 7.44 2.16 -4.69
CA GLU A 65 6.52 3.06 -5.38
C GLU A 65 5.54 3.72 -4.40
N LEU A 66 4.97 2.95 -3.46
CA LEU A 66 4.11 3.47 -2.41
C LEU A 66 4.85 4.49 -1.51
N GLN A 67 6.08 4.15 -1.10
CA GLN A 67 6.94 5.04 -0.30
C GLN A 67 7.34 6.32 -1.04
N ALA A 68 7.51 6.26 -2.37
CA ALA A 68 7.80 7.45 -3.17
C ALA A 68 6.64 8.44 -3.19
N LEU A 69 5.41 7.98 -2.92
CA LEU A 69 4.23 8.81 -2.72
C LEU A 69 4.09 9.32 -1.27
N GLY A 70 5.06 9.03 -0.38
CA GLY A 70 5.03 9.48 1.00
C GLY A 70 4.15 8.64 1.93
N ILE A 71 3.79 7.42 1.52
CA ILE A 71 3.02 6.48 2.34
C ILE A 71 3.93 5.32 2.70
N SER A 72 4.12 5.08 4.00
CA SER A 72 4.80 3.87 4.48
C SER A 72 3.75 2.81 4.81
N PRO A 73 3.90 1.57 4.32
CA PRO A 73 3.18 0.45 4.91
C PRO A 73 3.70 0.21 6.34
N ASP A 74 2.81 -0.17 7.25
CA ASP A 74 3.08 -0.59 8.63
C ASP A 74 3.28 -2.11 8.72
#